data_AF-A0A8T5I5V7-F1
#
_entry.id   AF-A0A8T5I5V7-F1
#
_cell.length_a   1.000
_cell.length_b   1.000
_cell.length_c   1.000
_cell.angle_alpha   90.00
_cell.angle_beta   90.00
_cell.angle_gamma   90.00
#
_symmetry.space_group_name_H-M   'P 1'
#
loop_
_entity.id
_entity.type
_entity.pdbx_description
1 polymer ?
#
loop_
_entity_poly.entity_id
_entity_poly.type
_entity_poly.pdbx_seq_one_letter_code
_entity_poly.pdbx_strand_id
1 'polypeptide(L)'
;MKLAKILYKNQKEVWNKAEEYLDKLLSNYDCIEHAYVWASLAENKFGIYETPYNNRTGSDIDLVIVMKEFNEIPEDWNFTKVEKSWFDLYEIGNFKYAGNEHPIDGLIVIPLKHDLNKMNTALKGRSKKLF
;
A
#
# COMPACT_ATOMS: atom_id res chain seq x y z
N MET A 1 -6.35 12.25 -13.53
CA MET A 1 -5.21 12.48 -14.44
C MET A 1 -4.01 11.72 -13.89
N LYS A 2 -3.34 10.87 -14.68
CA LYS A 2 -2.13 10.17 -14.21
C LYS A 2 -0.97 11.15 -14.27
N LEU A 3 -0.36 11.45 -13.12
CA LEU A 3 0.76 12.39 -13.03
C LEU A 3 2.02 11.75 -13.60
N ALA A 4 2.84 12.56 -14.29
CA ALA A 4 4.14 12.14 -14.74
C ALA A 4 5.05 11.86 -13.52
N LYS A 5 5.79 10.75 -13.58
CA LYS A 5 6.70 10.29 -12.52
C LYS A 5 8.10 10.12 -13.09
N ILE A 6 9.09 10.62 -12.35
CA ILE A 6 10.49 10.25 -12.54
C ILE A 6 10.73 8.98 -11.74
N LEU A 7 10.92 7.86 -12.44
CA LEU A 7 11.14 6.55 -11.81
C LEU A 7 12.52 6.48 -11.16
N TYR A 8 12.60 5.83 -10.00
CA TYR A 8 13.90 5.48 -9.44
C TYR A 8 14.63 4.49 -10.33
N LYS A 9 15.91 4.73 -10.61
CA LYS A 9 16.71 3.84 -11.46
C LYS A 9 16.90 2.44 -10.83
N ASN A 10 16.97 2.37 -9.50
CA ASN A 10 17.20 1.14 -8.76
C ASN A 10 15.93 0.56 -8.12
N GLN A 11 14.93 0.20 -8.94
CA GLN A 11 13.63 -0.32 -8.46
C GLN A 11 13.77 -1.54 -7.52
N LYS A 12 14.79 -2.39 -7.74
CA LYS A 12 15.05 -3.55 -6.89
C LYS A 12 15.46 -3.15 -5.48
N GLU A 13 16.34 -2.16 -5.34
CA GLU A 13 16.74 -1.66 -4.02
C GLU A 13 15.56 -0.99 -3.29
N VAL A 14 14.78 -0.18 -4.01
CA VAL A 14 13.56 0.44 -3.49
C VAL A 14 12.61 -0.63 -2.96
N TRP A 15 12.36 -1.68 -3.76
CA TRP A 15 11.51 -2.81 -3.37
C TRP A 15 12.01 -3.45 -2.08
N ASN A 16 13.28 -3.86 -2.02
CA ASN A 16 13.83 -4.55 -0.85
C ASN A 16 13.70 -3.70 0.43
N LYS A 17 13.99 -2.39 0.34
CA LYS A 17 13.86 -1.48 1.50
C LYS A 17 12.41 -1.26 1.91
N ALA A 18 11.50 -1.16 0.95
CA ALA A 18 10.09 -1.01 1.23
C ALA A 18 9.51 -2.30 1.84
N GLU A 19 9.85 -3.46 1.29
CA GLU A 19 9.46 -4.77 1.81
C GLU A 19 9.90 -4.95 3.28
N GLU A 20 11.17 -4.69 3.59
CA GLU A 20 11.68 -4.76 4.97
C GLU A 20 10.95 -3.78 5.91
N TYR A 21 10.68 -2.57 5.43
CA TYR A 21 9.96 -1.55 6.22
C TYR A 21 8.51 -1.98 6.49
N LEU A 22 7.80 -2.45 5.46
CA LEU A 22 6.41 -2.86 5.54
C LEU A 22 6.24 -4.11 6.41
N ASP A 23 7.15 -5.08 6.32
CA ASP A 23 7.16 -6.26 7.19
C ASP A 23 7.29 -5.86 8.67
N LYS A 24 8.22 -4.94 8.98
CA LYS A 24 8.37 -4.38 10.33
C LYS A 24 7.15 -3.59 10.79
N LEU A 25 6.53 -2.81 9.89
CA LEU A 25 5.33 -2.05 10.19
C LEU A 25 4.18 -2.99 10.57
N LEU A 26 3.95 -4.03 9.77
CA LEU A 26 2.80 -4.92 9.91
C LEU A 26 2.99 -6.01 10.98
N SER A 27 4.22 -6.40 11.31
CA SER A 27 4.49 -7.48 12.28
C SER A 27 4.01 -7.23 13.71
N ASN A 28 3.62 -5.98 14.04
CA ASN A 28 3.06 -5.64 15.35
C ASN A 28 1.54 -5.92 15.45
N TYR A 29 0.89 -6.35 14.36
CA TYR A 29 -0.56 -6.47 14.30
C TYR A 29 -1.00 -7.91 14.02
N ASP A 30 -1.39 -8.62 15.07
CA ASP A 30 -1.91 -10.00 14.98
C ASP A 30 -3.23 -10.11 14.21
N CYS A 31 -3.90 -8.98 13.96
CA CYS A 31 -5.17 -8.94 13.21
C CYS A 31 -5.01 -9.18 11.71
N ILE A 32 -3.78 -9.13 11.19
CA ILE A 32 -3.49 -9.27 9.77
C ILE A 32 -3.31 -10.74 9.41
N GLU A 33 -4.00 -11.19 8.37
CA GLU A 33 -3.85 -12.54 7.82
C GLU A 33 -2.73 -12.60 6.78
N HIS A 34 -2.75 -11.67 5.81
CA HIS A 34 -1.74 -11.57 4.77
C HIS A 34 -1.77 -10.18 4.12
N ALA A 35 -0.68 -9.81 3.46
CA ALA A 35 -0.53 -8.48 2.86
C ALA A 35 0.13 -8.52 1.47
N TYR A 36 -0.25 -7.55 0.64
CA TYR A 36 0.28 -7.38 -0.71
C TYR A 36 0.64 -5.92 -0.98
N VAL A 37 1.78 -5.71 -1.61
CA VAL A 37 2.04 -4.44 -2.29
C VAL A 37 1.39 -4.49 -3.66
N TRP A 38 0.69 -3.43 -4.03
CA TRP A 38 -0.02 -3.30 -5.30
C TRP A 38 0.54 -2.15 -6.17
N ALA A 39 0.23 -2.20 -7.45
CA ALA A 39 0.46 -1.14 -8.44
C ALA A 39 1.92 -0.66 -8.50
N SER A 40 2.18 0.64 -8.28
CA SER A 40 3.42 1.30 -8.73
C SER A 40 4.69 0.64 -8.21
N LEU A 41 4.74 0.29 -6.92
CA LEU A 41 5.90 -0.35 -6.31
C LEU A 41 6.05 -1.82 -6.74
N ALA A 42 4.95 -2.56 -6.80
CA ALA A 42 4.96 -3.95 -7.26
C ALA A 42 5.35 -4.09 -8.75
N GLU A 43 4.96 -3.13 -9.59
CA GLU A 43 5.20 -3.10 -11.03
C GLU A 43 6.56 -2.48 -11.43
N ASN A 44 7.44 -2.16 -10.47
CA ASN A 44 8.73 -1.47 -10.71
C ASN A 44 8.57 -0.10 -11.40
N LYS A 45 7.52 0.64 -11.05
CA LYS A 45 7.18 1.98 -11.54
C LYS A 45 7.14 3.00 -10.40
N PHE A 46 7.94 2.77 -9.35
CA PHE A 46 8.00 3.65 -8.20
C PHE A 46 8.92 4.84 -8.44
N GLY A 47 8.62 6.00 -7.86
CA GLY A 47 9.38 7.20 -8.13
C GLY A 47 8.79 8.43 -7.48
N ILE A 48 9.20 9.58 -7.98
CA ILE A 48 8.73 10.89 -7.56
C ILE A 48 7.86 11.51 -8.65
N TYR A 49 6.87 12.30 -8.27
CA TYR A 49 6.10 13.11 -9.19
C TYR A 49 6.96 14.26 -9.73
N GLU A 50 6.86 14.55 -11.04
CA GLU A 50 7.57 15.67 -11.65
C GLU A 50 7.13 17.02 -11.07
N THR A 51 5.84 17.14 -10.77
CA THR A 51 5.24 18.26 -10.06
C THR A 51 4.63 17.74 -8.77
N PRO A 52 4.91 18.36 -7.60
CA PRO A 52 4.29 17.96 -6.35
C PRO A 52 2.77 17.91 -6.47
N TYR A 53 2.17 16.86 -5.91
CA TYR A 53 0.72 16.69 -5.91
C TYR A 53 0.23 16.61 -4.47
N ASN A 54 -0.69 17.50 -4.08
CA ASN A 54 -1.14 17.63 -2.68
C ASN A 54 0.04 17.74 -1.68
N ASN A 55 1.07 18.52 -2.04
CA ASN A 55 2.32 18.67 -1.27
C ASN A 55 3.15 17.39 -1.11
N ARG A 56 2.84 16.32 -1.84
CA ARG A 56 3.59 15.05 -1.85
C ARG A 56 4.49 15.00 -3.08
N THR A 57 5.74 14.60 -2.87
CA THR A 57 6.73 14.42 -3.94
C THR A 57 6.89 12.96 -4.33
N GLY A 58 6.80 12.03 -3.37
CA GLY A 58 6.89 10.59 -3.62
C GLY A 58 5.58 9.97 -4.11
N SER A 59 5.70 8.94 -4.94
CA SER A 59 4.59 8.01 -5.21
C SER A 59 4.11 7.38 -3.90
N ASP A 60 2.80 7.24 -3.76
CA ASP A 60 2.14 6.40 -2.77
C ASP A 60 2.51 4.91 -2.94
N ILE A 61 2.49 4.20 -1.81
CA ILE A 61 2.51 2.75 -1.73
C ILE A 61 1.09 2.27 -1.47
N ASP A 62 0.51 1.55 -2.42
CA ASP A 62 -0.75 0.85 -2.24
C ASP A 62 -0.49 -0.48 -1.50
N LEU A 63 -0.84 -0.55 -0.22
CA LEU A 63 -0.68 -1.74 0.62
C LEU A 63 -2.04 -2.39 0.88
N VAL A 64 -2.30 -3.52 0.24
CA VAL A 64 -3.51 -4.31 0.50
C VAL A 64 -3.28 -5.17 1.73
N ILE A 65 -4.12 -4.99 2.75
CA ILE A 65 -4.04 -5.73 4.02
C ILE A 65 -5.32 -6.53 4.18
N VAL A 66 -5.19 -7.86 4.22
CA VAL A 66 -6.32 -8.74 4.47
C VAL A 66 -6.35 -9.07 5.96
N MET A 67 -7.45 -8.70 6.61
CA MET A 67 -7.67 -8.91 8.04
C MET A 67 -8.21 -10.31 8.28
N LYS A 68 -7.85 -10.92 9.41
CA LYS A 68 -8.53 -12.14 9.88
C LYS A 68 -9.99 -11.80 10.24
N GLU A 69 -10.91 -12.74 10.07
CA GLU A 69 -12.38 -12.52 10.05
C GLU A 69 -13.01 -11.73 11.22
N PHE A 70 -12.37 -11.66 12.40
CA PHE A 70 -12.95 -11.07 13.62
C PHE A 70 -11.99 -10.16 14.38
N ASN A 71 -11.32 -9.23 13.71
CA ASN A 71 -10.45 -8.28 14.39
C ASN A 71 -10.82 -6.82 14.13
N GLU A 72 -10.57 -6.01 15.17
CA GLU A 72 -10.66 -4.56 15.09
C GLU A 72 -9.52 -4.00 14.25
N ILE A 73 -9.80 -2.91 13.55
CA ILE A 73 -8.78 -2.17 12.82
C ILE A 73 -7.93 -1.41 13.84
N PRO A 74 -6.60 -1.40 13.72
CA PRO A 74 -5.74 -0.63 14.61
C PRO A 74 -6.16 0.84 14.70
N GLU A 75 -6.24 1.38 15.93
CA GLU A 75 -6.72 2.73 16.19
C GLU A 75 -5.83 3.83 15.60
N ASP A 76 -4.55 3.51 15.36
CA ASP A 76 -3.56 4.41 14.77
C ASP A 76 -3.70 4.53 13.24
N TRP A 77 -4.57 3.73 12.61
CA TRP A 77 -4.84 3.80 11.18
C TRP A 77 -5.94 4.81 10.89
N ASN A 78 -5.63 5.80 10.04
CA ASN A 78 -6.55 6.91 9.79
C ASN A 78 -7.44 6.65 8.59
N PHE A 79 -8.75 6.47 8.81
CA PHE A 79 -9.70 6.25 7.72
C PHE A 79 -9.88 7.49 6.83
N THR A 80 -9.76 7.31 5.51
CA THR A 80 -9.77 8.42 4.52
C THR A 80 -11.14 8.72 3.92
N LYS A 81 -12.23 8.15 4.49
CA LYS A 81 -13.62 8.22 3.99
C LYS A 81 -13.88 7.53 2.64
N VAL A 82 -12.87 6.94 2.01
CA VAL A 82 -13.02 6.20 0.77
C VAL A 82 -13.35 4.75 1.07
N GLU A 83 -14.58 4.36 0.70
CA GLU A 83 -15.03 2.98 0.72
C GLU A 83 -15.22 2.49 -0.72
N LYS A 84 -14.70 1.30 -1.00
CA LYS A 84 -14.88 0.59 -2.26
C LYS A 84 -15.49 -0.76 -1.98
N SER A 85 -16.06 -1.38 -3.02
CA SER A 85 -16.71 -2.68 -2.85
C SER A 85 -15.79 -3.81 -2.36
N TRP A 86 -14.47 -3.63 -2.41
CA TRP A 86 -13.49 -4.64 -1.99
C TRP A 86 -12.47 -4.15 -0.97
N PHE A 87 -12.51 -2.88 -0.55
CA PHE A 87 -11.62 -2.35 0.49
C PHE A 87 -12.14 -1.03 1.07
N ASP A 88 -11.65 -0.72 2.27
CA ASP A 88 -11.68 0.61 2.85
C ASP A 88 -10.28 1.22 2.83
N LEU A 89 -10.15 2.52 2.55
CA LEU A 89 -8.85 3.18 2.43
C LEU A 89 -8.43 3.90 3.72
N TYR A 90 -7.23 3.59 4.19
CA TYR A 90 -6.61 4.16 5.38
C TYR A 90 -5.24 4.77 5.06
N GLU A 91 -4.85 5.80 5.78
CA GLU A 91 -3.46 6.25 5.85
C GLU A 91 -2.79 5.56 7.03
N ILE A 92 -1.78 4.73 6.75
CA ILE A 92 -1.15 3.85 7.75
C ILE A 92 0.33 4.20 8.01
N GLY A 93 0.87 5.20 7.33
CA GLY A 93 2.21 5.72 7.59
C GLY A 93 2.90 6.29 6.37
N ASN A 94 4.22 6.47 6.50
CA ASN A 94 5.08 7.01 5.44
C ASN A 94 6.37 6.20 5.34
N PHE A 95 6.74 5.81 4.13
CA PHE A 95 8.03 5.21 3.80
C PHE A 95 9.00 6.28 3.30
N LYS A 96 10.25 6.28 3.81
CA LYS A 96 11.28 7.24 3.38
C LYS A 96 12.31 6.56 2.48
N TYR A 97 12.53 7.12 1.30
CA TYR A 97 13.57 6.64 0.38
C TYR A 97 14.24 7.81 -0.35
N ALA A 98 15.57 7.80 -0.37
CA ALA A 98 16.39 8.84 -1.03
C ALA A 98 15.96 10.28 -0.63
N GLY A 99 15.64 10.50 0.65
CA GLY A 99 15.21 11.79 1.19
C GLY A 99 13.77 12.20 0.85
N ASN A 100 13.00 11.37 0.14
CA ASN A 100 11.60 11.63 -0.19
C ASN A 100 10.68 10.81 0.70
N GLU A 101 9.52 11.38 1.01
CA GLU A 101 8.44 10.70 1.73
C GLU A 101 7.42 10.13 0.75
N HIS A 102 7.03 8.89 1.01
CA HIS A 102 6.09 8.10 0.24
C HIS A 102 4.96 7.66 1.16
N PRO A 103 3.77 8.25 1.05
CA PRO A 103 2.61 7.83 1.84
C PRO A 103 2.29 6.37 1.61
N ILE A 104 1.81 5.71 2.66
CA ILE A 104 1.36 4.33 2.60
C ILE A 104 -0.16 4.36 2.75
N ASP A 105 -0.82 4.01 1.66
CA ASP A 105 -2.26 3.89 1.56
C ASP A 105 -2.61 2.43 1.85
N GLY A 106 -3.22 2.19 3.01
CA GLY A 106 -3.71 0.89 3.45
C GLY A 106 -5.09 0.60 2.87
N LEU A 107 -5.16 -0.38 1.96
CA LEU A 107 -6.40 -0.89 1.40
C LEU A 107 -6.85 -2.09 2.25
N ILE A 108 -7.70 -1.82 3.24
CA ILE A 108 -8.08 -2.80 4.26
C ILE A 108 -9.23 -3.67 3.75
N VAL A 109 -8.98 -4.97 3.70
CA VAL A 109 -9.92 -5.99 3.22
C VAL A 109 -10.38 -6.83 4.40
N ILE A 110 -11.67 -6.77 4.71
CA ILE A 110 -12.30 -7.57 5.76
C ILE A 110 -13.15 -8.62 5.03
N PRO A 111 -12.84 -9.92 5.11
CA PRO A 111 -13.49 -10.98 4.31
C PRO A 111 -15.02 -10.97 4.38
N LEU A 112 -15.60 -10.65 5.54
CA LEU A 112 -17.05 -10.60 5.72
C LEU A 112 -17.72 -9.34 5.17
N LYS A 113 -16.95 -8.26 4.93
CA LYS A 113 -17.45 -6.97 4.42
C LYS A 113 -17.19 -6.81 2.92
N HIS A 114 -16.09 -7.37 2.42
CA HIS A 114 -15.51 -6.99 1.13
C HIS A 114 -15.50 -8.14 0.10
N ASP A 115 -15.63 -7.77 -1.18
CA ASP A 115 -15.63 -8.71 -2.31
C ASP A 115 -14.22 -9.22 -2.64
N LEU A 116 -13.88 -10.40 -2.12
CA LEU A 116 -12.58 -11.05 -2.33
C LEU A 116 -12.31 -11.42 -3.80
N ASN A 117 -13.35 -11.67 -4.60
CA ASN A 117 -13.16 -11.97 -6.02
C ASN A 117 -12.70 -10.74 -6.80
N LYS A 118 -13.26 -9.56 -6.46
CA LYS A 118 -12.79 -8.29 -7.02
C LYS A 118 -11.38 -7.96 -6.58
N MET A 119 -11.05 -8.17 -5.30
CA MET A 119 -9.68 -8.02 -4.81
C MET A 119 -8.70 -8.88 -5.62
N ASN A 120 -8.96 -10.19 -5.71
CA ASN A 120 -8.10 -11.12 -6.45
C ASN A 120 -7.94 -10.73 -7.92
N THR A 121 -9.01 -10.26 -8.56
CA THR A 121 -8.99 -9.77 -9.93
C THR A 121 -8.12 -8.51 -10.06
N ALA A 122 -8.22 -7.57 -9.13
CA ALA A 122 -7.44 -6.33 -9.13
C ALA A 122 -5.94 -6.57 -8.88
N LEU A 123 -5.61 -7.53 -8.02
CA LEU A 123 -4.24 -7.90 -7.67
C LEU A 123 -3.51 -8.68 -8.78
N LYS A 124 -4.24 -9.39 -9.63
CA LYS A 124 -3.70 -10.31 -10.64
C LYS A 124 -2.68 -9.64 -11.57
N GLY A 125 -1.42 -10.08 -11.50
CA GLY A 125 -0.32 -9.59 -12.34
C GLY A 125 0.17 -8.18 -12.01
N ARG A 126 -0.31 -7.59 -10.91
CA ARG A 126 -0.02 -6.20 -10.51
C ARG A 126 0.36 -6.06 -9.03
N SER A 127 0.58 -7.19 -8.36
CA SER A 127 0.86 -7.23 -6.93
C SER A 127 2.00 -8.19 -6.61
N LYS A 128 2.58 -8.02 -5.42
CA LYS A 128 3.57 -8.90 -4.81
C LYS A 128 3.14 -9.15 -3.37
N LYS A 129 3.11 -10.43 -2.98
CA LYS A 129 2.79 -10.83 -1.60
C LYS A 129 3.98 -10.54 -0.69
N LEU A 130 3.71 -10.04 0.51
CA LEU A 130 4.71 -9.89 1.58
C LEU A 130 4.77 -11.18 2.42
N PHE A 131 3.65 -11.55 3.04
CA PHE A 131 3.46 -12.79 3.79
C PHE A 131 2.04 -13.32 3.64
#